data_AF-A0A2E0AIJ7-F1
#
_entry.id   AF-A0A2E0AIJ7-F1
#
_cell.length_a   1.000
_cell.length_b   1.000
_cell.length_c   1.000
_cell.angle_alpha   90.00
_cell.angle_beta   90.00
_cell.angle_gamma   90.00
#
_symmetry.space_group_name_H-M   'P 1'
#
loop_
_entity.id
_entity.type
_entity.pdbx_description
1 polymer ?
#
loop_
_entity_poly.entity_id
_entity_poly.type
_entity_poly.pdbx_seq_one_letter_code
_entity_poly.pdbx_strand_id
1 'polypeptide(L)'
;MNQTIPMRAFLLLALALPAFAGQAYVPWPSTETFRSIQLDAFRCSRENQDAPCRITRSKADALMDHPRLPVICKDVLWTLIETATVSPSNGYKRRDAIDKPARRLVNICAEPVKKQSKPKSPQRSGFPASS
;
A
#
# COMPACT_ATOMS: atom_id res chain seq x y z
N MET A 1 -34.38 -57.75 -5.33
CA MET A 1 -33.47 -56.68 -5.81
C MET A 1 -33.69 -55.49 -4.89
N ASN A 2 -32.71 -55.12 -4.07
CA ASN A 2 -32.70 -53.83 -3.36
C ASN A 2 -31.28 -53.55 -2.90
N GLN A 3 -30.59 -52.65 -3.60
CA GLN A 3 -29.22 -52.28 -3.33
C GLN A 3 -29.22 -50.83 -2.85
N THR A 4 -29.15 -50.66 -1.54
CA THR A 4 -29.07 -49.36 -0.86
C THR A 4 -27.63 -48.85 -0.94
N ILE A 5 -27.41 -47.81 -1.76
CA ILE A 5 -26.12 -47.13 -1.90
C ILE A 5 -25.83 -46.35 -0.60
N PRO A 6 -24.64 -46.50 0.03
CA PRO A 6 -24.33 -45.81 1.28
C PRO A 6 -24.04 -44.33 1.04
N MET A 7 -25.05 -43.50 1.29
CA MET A 7 -25.06 -42.03 1.17
C MET A 7 -24.05 -41.29 2.08
N ARG A 8 -23.26 -42.02 2.90
CA ARG A 8 -22.30 -41.44 3.85
C ARG A 8 -20.90 -41.14 3.26
N ALA A 9 -20.54 -41.72 2.12
CA ALA A 9 -19.20 -41.54 1.55
C ALA A 9 -19.02 -40.22 0.77
N PHE A 10 -20.11 -39.57 0.33
CA PHE A 10 -20.03 -38.35 -0.47
C PHE A 10 -19.78 -37.06 0.34
N LEU A 11 -20.04 -37.07 1.65
CA LEU A 11 -19.93 -35.85 2.46
C LEU A 11 -18.48 -35.47 2.82
N LEU A 12 -17.55 -36.44 2.77
CA LEU A 12 -16.15 -36.21 3.17
C LEU A 12 -15.27 -35.64 2.04
N LEU A 13 -15.72 -35.71 0.77
CA LEU A 13 -14.93 -35.23 -0.37
C LEU A 13 -15.09 -33.72 -0.63
N ALA A 14 -16.08 -33.07 -0.02
CA ALA A 14 -16.33 -31.63 -0.21
C ALA A 14 -15.36 -30.72 0.57
N LEU A 15 -14.66 -31.24 1.59
CA LEU A 15 -13.72 -30.47 2.43
C LEU A 15 -12.28 -30.45 1.88
N ALA A 16 -11.98 -31.22 0.83
CA ALA A 16 -10.64 -31.32 0.25
C ALA A 16 -10.41 -30.38 -0.95
N LEU A 17 -11.40 -29.56 -1.34
CA LEU A 17 -11.25 -28.60 -2.42
C LEU A 17 -10.45 -27.38 -1.89
N PRO A 18 -9.25 -27.10 -2.40
CA PRO A 18 -8.58 -25.85 -2.09
C PRO A 18 -9.47 -24.71 -2.59
N ALA A 19 -10.00 -23.92 -1.65
CA ALA A 19 -10.68 -22.68 -1.97
C ALA A 19 -9.63 -21.71 -2.53
N PHE A 20 -9.42 -21.72 -3.84
CA PHE A 20 -8.73 -20.65 -4.53
C PHE A 20 -9.65 -19.43 -4.51
N ALA A 21 -9.69 -18.73 -3.38
CA ALA A 21 -10.17 -17.37 -3.31
C ALA A 21 -9.20 -16.51 -4.12
N GLY A 22 -9.48 -16.34 -5.42
CA GLY A 22 -8.79 -15.36 -6.24
C GLY A 22 -8.93 -14.00 -5.57
N GLN A 23 -7.83 -13.44 -5.08
CA GLN A 23 -7.84 -12.14 -4.42
C GLN A 23 -8.43 -11.13 -5.39
N ALA A 24 -9.55 -10.50 -5.02
CA ALA A 24 -10.15 -9.45 -5.81
C ALA A 24 -9.11 -8.36 -6.07
N TYR A 25 -9.03 -7.89 -7.31
CA TYR A 25 -8.08 -6.85 -7.67
C TYR A 25 -8.33 -5.59 -6.82
N VAL A 26 -7.33 -5.19 -6.04
CA VAL A 26 -7.35 -3.93 -5.30
C VAL A 26 -6.58 -2.89 -6.12
N PRO A 27 -7.20 -1.76 -6.52
CA PRO A 27 -6.51 -0.70 -7.24
C PRO A 27 -5.43 -0.04 -6.36
N TRP A 28 -4.43 0.58 -6.97
CA TRP A 28 -3.49 1.40 -6.22
C TRP A 28 -4.19 2.68 -5.70
N PRO A 29 -3.91 3.14 -4.46
CA PRO A 29 -4.52 4.38 -3.97
C PRO A 29 -4.09 5.57 -4.82
N SER A 30 -5.03 6.47 -5.13
CA SER A 30 -4.73 7.59 -6.01
C SER A 30 -3.73 8.58 -5.39
N THR A 31 -3.02 9.33 -6.23
CA THR A 31 -2.16 10.44 -5.79
C THR A 31 -2.94 11.44 -4.93
N GLU A 32 -4.20 11.70 -5.25
CA GLU A 32 -5.06 12.61 -4.49
C GLU A 32 -5.35 12.09 -3.08
N THR A 33 -5.48 10.77 -2.92
CA THR A 33 -5.61 10.13 -1.60
C THR A 33 -4.43 10.49 -0.71
N PHE A 34 -3.19 10.30 -1.19
CA PHE A 34 -1.98 10.66 -0.44
C PHE A 34 -1.84 12.17 -0.24
N ARG A 35 -2.22 12.97 -1.24
CA ARG A 35 -2.20 14.44 -1.15
C ARG A 35 -3.15 14.94 -0.06
N SER A 36 -4.33 14.34 0.07
CA SER A 36 -5.29 14.69 1.11
C SER A 36 -4.72 14.45 2.52
N ILE A 37 -4.04 13.31 2.74
CA ILE A 37 -3.37 12.99 4.02
C ILE A 37 -2.25 13.99 4.29
N GLN A 38 -1.46 14.31 3.28
CA GLN A 38 -0.37 15.29 3.39
C GLN A 38 -0.90 16.68 3.83
N LEU A 39 -1.99 17.15 3.22
CA LEU A 39 -2.58 18.44 3.57
C LEU A 39 -3.16 18.45 5.00
N ASP A 40 -3.85 17.38 5.40
CA ASP A 40 -4.35 17.24 6.76
C ASP A 40 -3.20 17.17 7.78
N ALA A 41 -2.09 16.50 7.45
CA ALA A 41 -0.91 16.44 8.29
C ALA A 41 -0.29 17.83 8.48
N PHE A 42 -0.15 18.63 7.41
CA PHE A 42 0.31 20.01 7.53
C PHE A 42 -0.65 20.88 8.33
N ARG A 43 -1.96 20.62 8.24
CA ARG A 43 -2.96 21.28 9.06
C ARG A 43 -2.80 20.91 10.54
N CYS A 44 -2.62 19.63 10.87
CA CYS A 44 -2.35 19.16 12.23
C CYS A 44 -1.06 19.78 12.81
N SER A 45 -0.01 19.86 12.00
CA SER A 45 1.26 20.50 12.34
C SER A 45 1.07 21.99 12.67
N ARG A 46 0.35 22.74 11.83
CA ARG A 46 0.09 24.17 12.04
C ARG A 46 -0.86 24.46 13.19
N GLU A 47 -1.99 23.77 13.24
CA GLU A 47 -3.11 24.11 14.12
C GLU A 47 -3.00 23.46 15.51
N ASN A 48 -2.35 22.30 15.62
CA ASN A 48 -2.25 21.53 16.88
C ASN A 48 -3.62 21.30 17.55
N GLN A 49 -4.64 21.03 16.74
CA GLN A 49 -6.00 20.75 17.17
C GLN A 49 -6.35 19.27 16.95
N ASP A 50 -7.29 18.75 17.75
CA ASP A 50 -7.68 17.34 17.68
C ASP A 50 -8.19 16.95 16.30
N ALA A 51 -9.11 17.73 15.72
CA ALA A 51 -9.76 17.39 14.45
C ALA A 51 -8.78 17.10 13.30
N PRO A 52 -7.86 18.01 12.90
CA PRO A 52 -6.94 17.73 11.80
C PRO A 52 -5.95 16.60 12.12
N CYS A 53 -5.52 16.47 13.36
CA CYS A 53 -4.61 15.41 13.79
C CYS A 53 -5.29 14.04 13.73
N ARG A 54 -6.52 13.92 14.26
CA ARG A 54 -7.33 12.71 14.21
C ARG A 54 -7.67 12.30 12.77
N ILE A 55 -8.05 13.26 11.91
CA ILE A 55 -8.33 13.00 10.49
C ILE A 55 -7.08 12.47 9.78
N THR A 56 -5.91 13.07 10.03
CA THR A 56 -4.63 12.61 9.48
C THR A 56 -4.38 11.15 9.84
N ARG A 57 -4.49 10.82 11.14
CA ARG A 57 -4.27 9.46 11.65
C ARG A 57 -5.26 8.46 11.05
N SER A 58 -6.55 8.78 11.05
CA SER A 58 -7.60 7.90 10.53
C SER A 58 -7.42 7.59 9.04
N LYS A 59 -7.10 8.59 8.21
CA LYS A 59 -6.86 8.37 6.78
C LYS A 59 -5.58 7.57 6.52
N ALA A 60 -4.53 7.79 7.32
CA ALA A 60 -3.29 7.04 7.19
C ALA A 60 -3.46 5.58 7.62
N ASP A 61 -4.18 5.35 8.72
CA ASP A 61 -4.48 4.02 9.27
C ASP A 61 -5.26 3.16 8.28
N ALA A 62 -6.26 3.74 7.59
CA ALA A 62 -7.02 3.05 6.55
C ALA A 62 -6.17 2.50 5.38
N LEU A 63 -4.93 2.97 5.21
CA LEU A 63 -4.00 2.50 4.19
C LEU A 63 -2.98 1.48 4.70
N MET A 64 -2.89 1.24 6.01
CA MET A 64 -1.90 0.33 6.59
C MET A 64 -2.09 -1.12 6.13
N ASP A 65 -3.34 -1.56 5.98
CA ASP A 65 -3.67 -2.91 5.52
C ASP A 65 -3.74 -3.05 4.00
N HIS A 66 -3.40 -2.00 3.25
CA HIS A 66 -3.48 -2.04 1.79
C HIS A 66 -2.46 -3.03 1.21
N PRO A 67 -2.89 -4.06 0.45
CA PRO A 67 -2.02 -5.17 0.05
C PRO A 67 -0.96 -4.78 -0.98
N ARG A 68 -1.21 -3.69 -1.74
CA ARG A 68 -0.28 -3.22 -2.78
C ARG A 68 0.72 -2.18 -2.29
N LEU A 69 0.54 -1.59 -1.11
CA LEU A 69 1.47 -0.57 -0.65
C LEU A 69 2.78 -1.19 -0.19
N PRO A 70 3.93 -0.67 -0.66
CA PRO A 70 5.23 -1.18 -0.28
C PRO A 70 5.49 -0.83 1.19
N VAL A 71 6.33 -1.63 1.85
CA VAL A 71 6.69 -1.44 3.27
C VAL A 71 7.14 -0.01 3.54
N ILE A 72 7.99 0.55 2.69
CA ILE A 72 8.48 1.94 2.85
C ILE A 72 7.37 3.01 2.83
N CYS A 73 6.29 2.79 2.08
CA CYS A 73 5.12 3.69 2.12
C CYS A 73 4.38 3.52 3.45
N LYS A 74 4.21 2.29 3.92
CA LYS A 74 3.59 1.99 5.22
C LYS A 74 4.39 2.57 6.38
N ASP A 75 5.72 2.58 6.31
CA ASP A 75 6.57 3.20 7.33
C ASP A 75 6.33 4.71 7.45
N VAL A 76 6.13 5.39 6.31
CA VAL A 76 5.79 6.82 6.29
C VAL A 76 4.40 7.07 6.87
N LEU A 77 3.42 6.24 6.50
CA LEU A 77 2.06 6.30 7.06
C LEU A 77 2.07 6.04 8.56
N TRP A 78 2.80 5.03 9.02
CA TRP A 78 2.98 4.71 10.43
C TRP A 78 3.60 5.88 11.20
N THR A 79 4.66 6.49 10.65
CA THR A 79 5.27 7.68 11.25
C THR A 79 4.26 8.82 11.40
N LEU A 80 3.38 9.03 10.40
CA LEU A 80 2.29 10.02 10.51
C LEU A 80 1.27 9.64 11.59
N ILE A 81 0.90 8.37 11.70
CA ILE A 81 -0.04 7.87 12.72
C ILE A 81 0.50 8.15 14.13
N GLU A 82 1.80 7.94 14.34
CA GLU A 82 2.48 8.17 15.63
C GLU A 82 2.65 9.66 15.96
N THR A 83 3.02 10.47 14.97
CA THR A 83 3.45 11.87 15.21
C THR A 83 2.31 12.88 15.10
N ALA A 84 1.24 12.59 14.35
CA ALA A 84 0.12 13.51 14.15
C ALA A 84 -0.84 13.51 15.36
N THR A 85 -0.34 13.87 16.54
CA THR A 85 -1.11 13.98 17.79
C THR A 85 -1.06 15.39 18.35
N VAL A 86 -2.08 15.78 19.11
CA VAL A 86 -2.10 17.06 19.83
C VAL A 86 -1.03 17.04 20.92
N SER A 87 -0.33 18.15 21.10
CA SER A 87 0.68 18.34 22.14
C SER A 87 0.33 19.58 22.98
N PRO A 88 0.75 19.64 24.26
CA PRO A 88 0.63 20.85 25.08
C PRO A 88 1.29 22.08 24.46
N SER A 89 2.33 21.90 23.64
CA SER A 89 2.99 22.98 22.90
C SER A 89 3.21 22.65 21.43
N ASN A 90 3.05 23.65 20.55
CA ASN A 90 3.26 23.51 19.11
C ASN A 90 4.66 23.96 18.67
N GLY A 91 5.70 23.39 19.30
CA GLY A 91 7.09 23.74 19.02
C GLY A 91 7.61 23.22 17.66
N TYR A 92 8.72 23.78 17.21
CA TYR A 92 9.38 23.41 15.95
C TYR A 92 9.62 21.90 15.83
N LYS A 93 10.15 21.25 16.88
CA LYS A 93 10.44 19.81 16.88
C LYS A 93 9.20 18.96 16.57
N ARG A 94 8.05 19.31 17.16
CA ARG A 94 6.78 18.62 16.88
C ARG A 94 6.34 18.83 15.44
N ARG A 95 6.30 20.09 15.00
CA ARG A 95 5.90 20.44 13.63
C ARG A 95 6.75 19.72 12.59
N ASP A 96 8.07 19.70 12.80
CA ASP A 96 9.01 19.04 11.91
C ASP A 96 8.86 17.51 11.91
N ALA A 97 8.52 16.89 13.06
CA ALA A 97 8.22 15.46 13.15
C ALA A 97 7.01 15.05 12.30
N ILE A 98 6.01 15.93 12.15
CA ILE A 98 4.84 15.72 11.28
C ILE A 98 5.14 16.10 9.82
N ASP A 99 5.78 17.26 9.62
CA ASP A 99 5.99 17.81 8.27
C ASP A 99 6.98 16.97 7.45
N LYS A 100 8.00 16.36 8.07
CA LYS A 100 9.00 15.52 7.39
C LYS A 100 8.39 14.30 6.68
N PRO A 101 7.62 13.42 7.35
CA PRO A 101 6.95 12.32 6.68
C PRO A 101 5.85 12.83 5.71
N ALA A 102 5.10 13.88 6.07
CA ALA A 102 4.07 14.44 5.18
C ALA A 102 4.64 14.92 3.83
N ARG A 103 5.78 15.62 3.82
CA ARG A 103 6.46 16.09 2.60
C ARG A 103 6.83 14.97 1.64
N ARG A 104 7.15 13.79 2.16
CA ARG A 104 7.63 12.64 1.36
C ARG A 104 6.53 11.67 0.95
N LEU A 105 5.37 11.73 1.61
CA LEU A 105 4.28 10.77 1.45
C LEU A 105 3.90 10.51 -0.02
N VAL A 106 3.59 11.56 -0.77
CA VAL A 106 3.13 11.43 -2.17
C VAL A 106 4.18 10.76 -3.07
N ASN A 107 5.46 11.10 -2.89
CA ASN A 107 6.53 10.56 -3.72
C ASN A 107 6.89 9.11 -3.36
N ILE A 108 6.90 8.78 -2.06
CA ILE A 108 7.24 7.42 -1.59
C ILE A 108 6.11 6.43 -1.89
N CYS A 109 4.85 6.88 -1.81
CA CYS A 109 3.68 6.04 -2.02
C CYS A 109 3.13 6.05 -3.46
N ALA A 110 3.82 6.71 -4.39
CA ALA A 110 3.42 6.73 -5.79
C ALA A 110 3.41 5.31 -6.40
N GLU A 111 2.49 5.05 -7.33
CA GLU A 111 2.45 3.77 -8.03
C GLU A 111 3.76 3.57 -8.82
N PRO A 112 4.43 2.40 -8.69
CA PRO A 112 5.62 2.11 -9.47
C PRO A 112 5.31 2.16 -10.97
N VAL A 113 5.91 3.10 -11.68
CA VAL A 113 5.87 3.11 -13.15
C VAL A 113 6.61 1.87 -13.63
N LYS A 114 5.91 0.92 -14.25
CA LYS A 114 6.56 -0.21 -14.94
C LYS A 114 7.43 0.38 -16.04
N LYS A 115 8.75 0.38 -15.84
CA LYS A 115 9.69 0.66 -16.92
C LYS A 115 9.55 -0.48 -17.92
N GLN A 116 8.96 -0.21 -19.08
CA GLN A 116 9.02 -1.13 -20.20
C GLN A 116 10.50 -1.44 -20.44
N SER A 117 10.88 -2.72 -20.34
CA SER A 117 12.22 -3.16 -20.70
C SER A 117 12.50 -2.69 -22.12
N LYS A 118 13.54 -1.87 -22.32
CA LYS A 118 13.97 -1.48 -23.66
C LYS A 118 14.16 -2.75 -24.51
N PRO A 119 13.72 -2.78 -25.78
CA PRO A 119 13.96 -3.92 -26.64
C PRO A 119 15.45 -4.24 -26.66
N LYS A 120 15.80 -5.50 -26.38
CA LYS A 120 17.17 -6.00 -26.50
C LYS A 120 17.58 -5.82 -27.97
N SER A 121 18.52 -4.93 -28.26
CA SER A 121 19.05 -4.77 -29.63
C SER A 121 19.48 -6.14 -30.16
N PRO A 122 19.20 -6.47 -31.44
CA PRO A 122 19.65 -7.72 -32.02
C PRO A 122 21.17 -7.81 -31.92
N GLN A 123 21.63 -8.81 -31.19
CA GLN A 123 23.03 -9.18 -31.11
C GLN A 123 23.47 -9.55 -32.54
N ARG A 124 24.31 -8.71 -33.14
CA ARG A 124 24.85 -8.91 -34.48
C ARG A 124 25.59 -10.24 -34.50
N SER A 125 24.97 -11.23 -35.13
CA SER A 125 25.52 -12.56 -35.35
C SER A 125 26.71 -12.49 -36.31
N GLY A 126 27.83 -13.10 -35.90
CA GLY A 126 28.79 -13.77 -36.79
C GLY A 126 29.56 -12.90 -37.77
N PHE A 127 30.86 -12.72 -37.51
CA PHE A 127 31.83 -12.57 -38.59
C PHE A 127 31.94 -13.90 -39.35
N PRO A 128 31.79 -13.95 -40.69
CA PRO A 128 32.28 -15.09 -41.44
C PRO A 128 33.80 -14.95 -41.60
N ALA A 129 34.52 -16.00 -41.20
CA ALA A 129 35.88 -16.26 -41.64
C ALA A 129 35.86 -16.65 -43.13
N SER A 130 36.86 -16.19 -43.90
CA SER A 130 37.39 -16.70 -45.21
C SER A 130 38.12 -15.52 -45.88
N SER A 131 39.30 -15.59 -46.49
CA SER A 131 40.32 -16.63 -46.76
C SER A 131 41.62 -15.90 -47.12
#